data_AF-A0A0L0LBA5-F1
#
_entry.id   AF-A0A0L0LBA5-F1
#
_cell.length_a   1.000
_cell.length_b   1.000
_cell.length_c   1.000
_cell.angle_alpha   90.00
_cell.angle_beta   90.00
_cell.angle_gamma   90.00
#
_symmetry.space_group_name_H-M   'P 1'
#
loop_
_entity.id
_entity.type
_entity.pdbx_description
1 polymer ?
#
loop_
_entity_poly.entity_id
_entity_poly.type
_entity_poly.pdbx_seq_one_letter_code
_entity_poly.pdbx_strand_id
1 'polypeptide(L)'
;MRKALLLVAIVGLCVAAVLAVHLFKKDLQTVYEGTHYASHMQEHFYGDMASADTVFTPGIKGAIVSHHLLVADHIAQTFASMTNDQVKTVVIIGPDHFSRASGKVSVSRYPYETPWGRVEPDTEVIDGLISARLAEENEYVFEIEHSIGSLAPYVRYHFPNARLVPIVVDRSTSPEDAVKLGTYLAANLDEGALVIASVDFSHHLGTTAADFHDAKSVETVRAFDFASLARLEVDSPASLYAVLTYLEAKGAQRPVMFDTTNSARFLGIPDSDDVTSYLFATFAEGPKESTGAVSMFAAGDLMLGRDVAKKMAQGTDLFERFRGVEGNFLRGFDMFIANLEGPITNSTECQKKELSFSFNPSVTPYLKKNGLTHVTLANNHSNDCFAAGISDTKQNLTEQGIRYVGGGTLAESTRTEKVAGKRIAILGIDRTVQPVAPGLVYAHLRSLEESHDYTIVEVHWGLEYELTESTDQRTLAHGMIDSGADVIIGHHPHVVQPVESYAGKPIFYSLGNFVFDQFGKETNTGMAVGLVLADAAISTYLFPYTINSAHQPDLMEYKEAQAYCSTQDIRIEPFGKDACALRLAR
;
A
#
# COMPACT_ATOMS: atom_id res chain seq x y z
N MET A 1 31.68 -25.77 5.69
CA MET A 1 31.01 -26.57 4.64
C MET A 1 29.50 -26.39 4.54
N ARG A 2 28.80 -25.78 5.52
CA ARG A 2 27.35 -25.43 5.42
C ARG A 2 27.01 -24.11 4.71
N LYS A 3 28.01 -23.37 4.19
CA LYS A 3 27.81 -22.14 3.41
C LYS A 3 27.99 -22.31 1.89
N ALA A 4 28.37 -23.52 1.44
CA ALA A 4 28.53 -23.83 0.02
C ALA A 4 27.30 -24.54 -0.59
N LEU A 5 26.37 -25.05 0.23
CA LEU A 5 25.12 -25.66 -0.25
C LEU A 5 24.03 -24.65 -0.58
N LEU A 6 24.10 -23.42 -0.07
CA LEU A 6 23.11 -22.37 -0.38
C LEU A 6 23.38 -21.71 -1.75
N LEU A 7 24.64 -21.69 -2.19
CA LEU A 7 25.01 -21.15 -3.51
C LEU A 7 24.63 -22.09 -4.67
N VAL A 8 24.36 -23.37 -4.38
CA VAL A 8 23.85 -24.34 -5.37
C VAL A 8 22.33 -24.13 -5.61
N ALA A 9 21.62 -23.44 -4.71
CA ALA A 9 20.21 -23.12 -4.91
C ALA A 9 19.98 -22.05 -6.00
N ILE A 10 20.94 -21.15 -6.22
CA ILE A 10 20.82 -20.07 -7.22
C ILE A 10 21.21 -20.56 -8.63
N VAL A 11 22.09 -21.55 -8.73
CA VAL A 11 22.39 -22.23 -10.01
C VAL A 11 21.32 -23.30 -10.35
N GLY A 12 20.48 -23.67 -9.39
CA GLY A 12 19.34 -24.59 -9.57
C GLY A 12 18.24 -24.06 -10.49
N LEU A 13 18.15 -22.73 -10.70
CA LEU A 13 17.16 -22.10 -11.58
C LEU A 13 17.35 -22.43 -13.07
N CYS A 14 18.57 -22.81 -13.50
CA CYS A 14 18.80 -23.27 -14.87
C CYS A 14 18.61 -24.79 -15.03
N VAL A 15 18.67 -25.58 -13.94
CA VAL A 15 18.37 -27.03 -13.97
C VAL A 15 16.87 -27.29 -13.79
N ALA A 16 16.13 -26.34 -13.20
CA ALA A 16 14.67 -26.36 -13.11
C ALA A 16 13.98 -26.44 -14.49
N ALA A 17 14.58 -25.88 -15.54
CA ALA A 17 14.07 -25.99 -16.91
C ALA A 17 14.18 -27.42 -17.50
N VAL A 18 15.12 -28.24 -17.01
CA VAL A 18 15.29 -29.64 -17.47
C VAL A 18 14.50 -30.61 -16.59
N LEU A 19 14.27 -30.29 -15.30
CA LEU A 19 13.34 -31.02 -14.44
C LEU A 19 11.86 -30.75 -14.77
N ALA A 20 11.55 -29.59 -15.35
CA ALA A 20 10.21 -29.26 -15.83
C ALA A 20 9.66 -30.34 -16.79
N VAL A 21 10.51 -30.93 -17.64
CA VAL A 21 10.09 -31.97 -18.62
C VAL A 21 9.68 -33.30 -17.96
N HIS A 22 10.11 -33.59 -16.72
CA HIS A 22 9.65 -34.77 -15.98
C HIS A 22 8.45 -34.49 -15.06
N LEU A 23 8.23 -33.23 -14.67
CA LEU A 23 7.04 -32.78 -13.93
C LEU A 23 5.80 -32.68 -14.84
N PHE A 24 5.98 -32.39 -16.13
CA PHE A 24 4.90 -32.40 -17.14
C PHE A 24 4.16 -33.74 -17.32
N LYS A 25 4.62 -34.84 -16.73
CA LYS A 25 3.88 -36.11 -16.73
C LYS A 25 2.84 -36.24 -15.61
N LYS A 26 2.91 -35.39 -14.57
CA LYS A 26 1.92 -35.34 -13.48
C LYS A 26 0.79 -34.34 -13.77
N ASP A 27 1.07 -33.31 -14.57
CA ASP A 27 0.14 -32.24 -14.98
C ASP A 27 -0.93 -32.68 -16.02
N LEU A 28 -1.18 -33.99 -16.12
CA LEU A 28 -2.23 -34.60 -16.94
C LEU A 28 -3.06 -35.60 -16.12
N GLN A 29 -2.86 -35.71 -14.79
CA GLN A 29 -3.56 -36.72 -13.98
C GLN A 29 -4.90 -36.22 -13.40
N THR A 30 -5.03 -34.95 -13.01
CA THR A 30 -6.22 -34.42 -12.32
C THR A 30 -7.48 -34.43 -13.19
N VAL A 31 -7.37 -33.97 -14.44
CA VAL A 31 -8.48 -33.96 -15.42
C VAL A 31 -8.95 -35.37 -15.76
N TYR A 32 -8.05 -36.37 -15.71
CA TYR A 32 -8.39 -37.76 -16.02
C TYR A 32 -8.92 -38.54 -14.81
N GLU A 33 -8.54 -38.16 -13.58
CA GLU A 33 -8.94 -38.82 -12.34
C GLU A 33 -10.20 -38.20 -11.69
N GLY A 34 -10.62 -37.02 -12.14
CA GLY A 34 -11.80 -36.34 -11.61
C GLY A 34 -11.60 -35.82 -10.18
N THR A 35 -10.38 -35.40 -9.84
CA THR A 35 -9.99 -34.90 -8.52
C THR A 35 -8.84 -33.89 -8.61
N HIS A 36 -8.85 -32.92 -7.70
CA HIS A 36 -7.71 -32.04 -7.42
C HIS A 36 -6.93 -32.56 -6.21
N TYR A 37 -5.74 -32.01 -6.01
CA TYR A 37 -4.86 -32.36 -4.90
C TYR A 37 -4.49 -31.11 -4.13
N ALA A 38 -4.35 -31.25 -2.80
CA ALA A 38 -3.72 -30.23 -1.99
C ALA A 38 -2.31 -29.91 -2.51
N SER A 39 -1.89 -28.66 -2.37
CA SER A 39 -0.58 -28.19 -2.88
C SER A 39 0.58 -29.02 -2.31
N HIS A 40 0.43 -29.53 -1.09
CA HIS A 40 1.33 -30.51 -0.48
C HIS A 40 0.56 -31.68 0.16
N MET A 41 1.03 -32.91 -0.05
CA MET A 41 0.38 -34.12 0.51
C MET A 41 1.02 -34.59 1.83
N GLN A 42 2.04 -33.90 2.34
CA GLN A 42 2.68 -34.23 3.61
C GLN A 42 2.22 -33.28 4.72
N GLU A 43 1.81 -33.82 5.86
CA GLU A 43 1.22 -33.06 6.98
C GLU A 43 2.11 -31.93 7.51
N HIS A 44 3.44 -32.11 7.49
CA HIS A 44 4.40 -31.15 8.04
C HIS A 44 4.47 -29.79 7.32
N PHE A 45 3.82 -29.63 6.16
CA PHE A 45 3.72 -28.34 5.46
C PHE A 45 2.63 -27.42 6.03
N TYR A 46 1.75 -27.92 6.90
CA TYR A 46 0.55 -27.19 7.36
C TYR A 46 0.64 -26.68 8.79
N GLY A 47 1.84 -26.63 9.37
CA GLY A 47 2.06 -26.12 10.71
C GLY A 47 1.38 -26.96 11.81
N ASP A 48 1.23 -26.38 13.00
CA ASP A 48 0.45 -26.98 14.09
C ASP A 48 -1.05 -26.71 13.92
N MET A 49 -1.74 -27.63 13.23
CA MET A 49 -3.18 -27.59 12.97
C MET A 49 -4.04 -27.52 14.23
N ALA A 50 -3.56 -27.99 15.39
CA ALA A 50 -4.35 -27.94 16.62
C ALA A 50 -4.39 -26.52 17.21
N SER A 51 -3.34 -25.73 16.98
CA SER A 51 -3.15 -24.36 17.49
C SER A 51 -3.67 -24.19 18.93
N ALA A 52 -3.07 -24.93 19.85
CA ALA A 52 -3.59 -25.19 21.21
C ALA A 52 -3.93 -23.94 22.06
N ASP A 53 -3.41 -22.77 21.69
CA ASP A 53 -3.61 -21.50 22.38
C ASP A 53 -4.68 -20.59 21.73
N THR A 54 -5.33 -21.02 20.64
CA THR A 54 -6.32 -20.20 19.93
C THR A 54 -7.69 -20.21 20.62
N VAL A 55 -8.24 -19.02 20.87
CA VAL A 55 -9.58 -18.85 21.43
C VAL A 55 -10.63 -18.88 20.31
N PHE A 56 -11.57 -19.82 20.39
CA PHE A 56 -12.74 -19.84 19.51
C PHE A 56 -13.56 -18.55 19.64
N THR A 57 -13.94 -17.95 18.50
CA THR A 57 -14.81 -16.77 18.50
C THR A 57 -16.19 -17.14 17.91
N PRO A 58 -17.29 -16.99 18.67
CA PRO A 58 -18.62 -17.29 18.16
C PRO A 58 -19.07 -16.24 17.13
N GLY A 59 -19.91 -16.68 16.18
CA GLY A 59 -20.55 -15.80 15.20
C GLY A 59 -19.65 -15.36 14.05
N ILE A 60 -18.53 -16.05 13.81
CA ILE A 60 -17.69 -15.83 12.62
C ILE A 60 -18.47 -16.27 11.37
N LYS A 61 -18.45 -15.43 10.33
CA LYS A 61 -19.03 -15.71 9.01
C LYS A 61 -17.98 -15.82 7.90
N GLY A 62 -16.74 -15.41 8.15
CA GLY A 62 -15.68 -15.48 7.15
C GLY A 62 -14.33 -15.00 7.64
N ALA A 63 -13.35 -15.04 6.74
CA ALA A 63 -11.96 -14.72 7.05
C ALA A 63 -11.20 -14.15 5.85
N ILE A 64 -10.08 -13.50 6.13
CA ILE A 64 -9.00 -13.21 5.19
C ILE A 64 -7.78 -13.99 5.67
N VAL A 65 -7.19 -14.78 4.77
CA VAL A 65 -6.10 -15.71 5.07
C VAL A 65 -5.14 -15.77 3.90
N SER A 66 -3.84 -15.83 4.18
CA SER A 66 -2.80 -16.09 3.17
C SER A 66 -2.85 -17.53 2.65
N HIS A 67 -2.48 -17.75 1.39
CA HIS A 67 -2.22 -19.10 0.85
C HIS A 67 -0.73 -19.47 0.81
N HIS A 68 0.15 -18.62 1.32
CA HIS A 68 1.58 -18.89 1.38
C HIS A 68 1.92 -19.76 2.59
N LEU A 69 2.20 -21.05 2.36
CA LEU A 69 2.52 -22.01 3.43
C LEU A 69 3.81 -21.72 4.22
N LEU A 70 4.56 -20.67 3.86
CA LEU A 70 5.61 -20.13 4.74
C LEU A 70 5.07 -19.81 6.13
N VAL A 71 3.85 -19.27 6.19
CA VAL A 71 3.15 -18.85 7.42
C VAL A 71 2.06 -19.83 7.81
N ALA A 72 2.26 -21.12 7.53
CA ALA A 72 1.29 -22.20 7.79
C ALA A 72 0.76 -22.22 9.23
N ASP A 73 1.59 -21.91 10.23
CA ASP A 73 1.12 -21.81 11.61
C ASP A 73 0.03 -20.76 11.76
N HIS A 74 0.18 -19.55 11.19
CA HIS A 74 -0.84 -18.49 11.26
C HIS A 74 -2.13 -18.85 10.50
N ILE A 75 -1.99 -19.57 9.39
CA ILE A 75 -3.13 -20.15 8.67
C ILE A 75 -3.88 -21.12 9.60
N ALA A 76 -3.16 -22.05 10.23
CA ALA A 76 -3.72 -22.99 11.20
C ALA A 76 -4.43 -22.28 12.37
N GLN A 77 -3.81 -21.25 12.96
CA GLN A 77 -4.43 -20.49 14.05
C GLN A 77 -5.74 -19.82 13.59
N THR A 78 -5.76 -19.28 12.38
CA THR A 78 -6.95 -18.62 11.83
C THR A 78 -8.10 -19.62 11.66
N PHE A 79 -7.84 -20.80 11.08
CA PHE A 79 -8.84 -21.86 10.96
C PHE A 79 -9.27 -22.46 12.31
N ALA A 80 -8.33 -22.65 13.24
CA ALA A 80 -8.62 -23.11 14.60
C ALA A 80 -9.62 -22.17 15.31
N SER A 81 -9.49 -20.85 15.12
CA SER A 81 -10.39 -19.87 15.74
C SER A 81 -11.84 -19.93 15.24
N MET A 82 -12.04 -20.52 14.05
CA MET A 82 -13.34 -20.68 13.40
C MET A 82 -13.94 -22.07 13.59
N THR A 83 -13.19 -23.02 14.16
CA THR A 83 -13.56 -24.44 14.22
C THR A 83 -14.90 -24.64 14.91
N ASN A 84 -15.86 -25.21 14.16
CA ASN A 84 -17.24 -25.41 14.62
C ASN A 84 -17.92 -26.52 13.82
N ASP A 85 -18.51 -27.50 14.50
CA ASP A 85 -19.23 -28.63 13.91
C ASP A 85 -20.48 -28.23 13.10
N GLN A 86 -20.96 -26.99 13.24
CA GLN A 86 -22.12 -26.47 12.50
C GLN A 86 -21.78 -26.01 11.07
N VAL A 87 -20.50 -25.85 10.74
CA VAL A 87 -20.07 -25.41 9.40
C VAL A 87 -20.24 -26.56 8.41
N LYS A 88 -21.13 -26.38 7.44
CA LYS A 88 -21.42 -27.37 6.39
C LYS A 88 -20.88 -27.02 5.01
N THR A 89 -20.60 -25.74 4.79
CA THR A 89 -20.10 -25.22 3.51
C THR A 89 -19.01 -24.20 3.80
N VAL A 90 -17.84 -24.39 3.20
CA VAL A 90 -16.75 -23.41 3.21
C VAL A 90 -16.54 -22.97 1.77
N VAL A 91 -16.60 -21.66 1.54
CA VAL A 91 -16.25 -21.05 0.26
C VAL A 91 -14.86 -20.46 0.39
N ILE A 92 -13.97 -20.78 -0.55
CA ILE A 92 -12.65 -20.14 -0.64
C ILE A 92 -12.59 -19.40 -1.97
N ILE A 93 -12.29 -18.11 -1.91
CA ILE A 93 -12.15 -17.23 -3.07
C ILE A 93 -10.71 -16.75 -3.14
N GLY A 94 -10.00 -17.12 -4.20
CA GLY A 94 -8.60 -16.73 -4.42
C GLY A 94 -8.32 -16.27 -5.85
N PRO A 95 -7.15 -15.67 -6.12
CA PRO A 95 -6.77 -15.24 -7.46
C PRO A 95 -6.45 -16.40 -8.40
N ASP A 96 -6.53 -16.14 -9.71
CA ASP A 96 -5.86 -16.92 -10.75
C ASP A 96 -4.41 -16.43 -10.91
N HIS A 97 -3.45 -17.15 -10.31
CA HIS A 97 -2.04 -16.80 -10.40
C HIS A 97 -1.44 -17.04 -11.78
N PHE A 98 -2.00 -17.99 -12.52
CA PHE A 98 -1.41 -18.50 -13.75
C PHE A 98 -2.13 -18.01 -15.01
N SER A 99 -3.16 -17.18 -14.86
CA SER A 99 -4.00 -16.64 -15.93
C SER A 99 -4.52 -17.75 -16.86
N ARG A 100 -4.97 -18.86 -16.27
CA ARG A 100 -5.52 -20.02 -16.98
C ARG A 100 -7.03 -19.92 -17.20
N ALA A 101 -7.72 -19.02 -16.49
CA ALA A 101 -9.15 -18.84 -16.60
C ALA A 101 -9.51 -18.28 -17.99
N SER A 102 -10.51 -18.90 -18.63
CA SER A 102 -11.11 -18.39 -19.88
C SER A 102 -12.16 -17.30 -19.64
N GLY A 103 -12.63 -17.18 -18.41
CA GLY A 103 -13.64 -16.22 -17.96
C GLY A 103 -13.22 -15.52 -16.66
N LYS A 104 -14.10 -14.68 -16.12
CA LYS A 104 -13.77 -13.85 -14.94
C LYS A 104 -13.72 -14.65 -13.64
N VAL A 105 -14.64 -15.59 -13.47
CA VAL A 105 -14.79 -16.37 -12.23
C VAL A 105 -14.92 -17.83 -12.60
N SER A 106 -14.03 -18.66 -12.06
CA SER A 106 -13.98 -20.09 -12.26
C SER A 106 -14.42 -20.83 -11.00
N VAL A 107 -15.13 -21.95 -11.17
CA VAL A 107 -15.50 -22.89 -10.12
C VAL A 107 -15.13 -24.32 -10.52
N SER A 108 -14.99 -25.20 -9.55
CA SER A 108 -14.68 -26.63 -9.77
C SER A 108 -15.70 -27.53 -9.08
N ARG A 109 -16.09 -28.60 -9.76
CA ARG A 109 -16.91 -29.70 -9.23
C ARG A 109 -16.08 -30.87 -8.75
N TYR A 110 -14.76 -30.77 -8.80
CA TYR A 110 -13.89 -31.85 -8.38
C TYR A 110 -13.58 -31.75 -6.88
N PRO A 111 -13.49 -32.89 -6.19
CA PRO A 111 -13.03 -32.96 -4.81
C PRO A 111 -11.55 -32.55 -4.70
N TYR A 112 -11.11 -32.28 -3.48
CA TYR A 112 -9.68 -32.14 -3.14
C TYR A 112 -9.22 -33.31 -2.28
N GLU A 113 -8.21 -34.04 -2.74
CA GLU A 113 -7.47 -34.99 -1.89
C GLU A 113 -6.47 -34.23 -1.01
N THR A 114 -6.49 -34.51 0.29
CA THR A 114 -5.63 -33.83 1.29
C THR A 114 -4.95 -34.87 2.19
N PRO A 115 -3.92 -34.49 2.98
CA PRO A 115 -3.30 -35.40 3.95
C PRO A 115 -4.29 -35.99 4.97
N TRP A 116 -5.36 -35.26 5.31
CA TRP A 116 -6.40 -35.68 6.27
C TRP A 116 -7.64 -36.28 5.61
N GLY A 117 -7.55 -36.59 4.31
CA GLY A 117 -8.61 -37.19 3.51
C GLY A 117 -9.30 -36.19 2.59
N ARG A 118 -10.31 -36.69 1.91
CA ARG A 118 -10.99 -36.00 0.81
C ARG A 118 -11.95 -34.92 1.30
N VAL A 119 -11.97 -33.78 0.61
CA VAL A 119 -12.97 -32.71 0.77
C VAL A 119 -13.88 -32.73 -0.44
N GLU A 120 -15.18 -32.97 -0.22
CA GLU A 120 -16.16 -33.00 -1.29
C GLU A 120 -16.61 -31.59 -1.68
N PRO A 121 -16.92 -31.33 -2.96
CA PRO A 121 -17.43 -30.05 -3.40
C PRO A 121 -18.92 -29.87 -3.05
N ASP A 122 -19.34 -28.63 -2.79
CA ASP A 122 -20.75 -28.28 -2.62
C ASP A 122 -21.39 -27.98 -3.98
N THR A 123 -21.77 -29.04 -4.69
CA THR A 123 -22.25 -28.93 -6.08
C THR A 123 -23.53 -28.11 -6.20
N GLU A 124 -24.36 -28.05 -5.16
CA GLU A 124 -25.60 -27.25 -5.18
C GLU A 124 -25.31 -25.76 -5.29
N VAL A 125 -24.35 -25.26 -4.51
CA VAL A 125 -23.92 -23.86 -4.57
C VAL A 125 -23.20 -23.58 -5.90
N ILE A 126 -22.34 -24.49 -6.35
CA ILE A 126 -21.63 -24.39 -7.63
C ILE A 126 -22.62 -24.32 -8.80
N ASP A 127 -23.62 -25.19 -8.84
CA ASP A 127 -24.68 -25.19 -9.84
C ASP A 127 -25.47 -23.89 -9.84
N GLY A 128 -25.73 -23.34 -8.64
CA GLY A 128 -26.36 -22.05 -8.46
C GLY A 128 -25.57 -20.90 -9.09
N LEU A 129 -24.26 -20.83 -8.82
CA LEU A 129 -23.35 -19.82 -9.36
C LEU A 129 -23.29 -19.86 -10.90
N ILE A 130 -23.20 -21.06 -11.47
CA ILE A 130 -23.17 -21.28 -12.92
C ILE A 130 -24.52 -20.88 -13.54
N SER A 131 -25.63 -21.31 -12.93
CA SER A 131 -26.98 -21.00 -13.41
C SER A 131 -27.28 -19.50 -13.36
N ALA A 132 -26.76 -18.80 -12.35
CA ALA A 132 -26.83 -17.36 -12.21
C ALA A 132 -25.87 -16.60 -13.15
N ARG A 133 -25.02 -17.32 -13.90
CA ARG A 133 -23.98 -16.78 -14.80
C ARG A 133 -22.98 -15.90 -14.05
N LEU A 134 -22.67 -16.26 -12.81
CA LEU A 134 -21.68 -15.58 -11.98
C LEU A 134 -20.32 -16.30 -11.99
N ALA A 135 -20.29 -17.57 -12.41
CA ALA A 135 -19.07 -18.35 -12.58
C ALA A 135 -19.21 -19.35 -13.73
N GLU A 136 -18.06 -19.83 -14.22
CA GLU A 136 -17.96 -20.89 -15.21
C GLU A 136 -17.22 -22.09 -14.60
N GLU A 137 -17.64 -23.30 -14.94
CA GLU A 137 -16.91 -24.51 -14.54
C GLU A 137 -15.60 -24.60 -15.34
N ASN A 138 -14.47 -24.70 -14.64
CA ASN A 138 -13.17 -24.76 -15.27
C ASN A 138 -12.14 -25.51 -14.41
N GLU A 139 -12.08 -26.83 -14.58
CA GLU A 139 -11.18 -27.69 -13.80
C GLU A 139 -9.68 -27.44 -14.05
N TYR A 140 -9.33 -26.94 -15.24
CA TYR A 140 -7.94 -26.70 -15.63
C TYR A 140 -7.25 -25.59 -14.82
N VAL A 141 -8.03 -24.63 -14.32
CA VAL A 141 -7.53 -23.58 -13.43
C VAL A 141 -7.07 -24.19 -12.09
N PHE A 142 -7.91 -25.03 -11.50
CA PHE A 142 -7.70 -25.59 -10.17
C PHE A 142 -6.60 -26.65 -10.10
N GLU A 143 -6.14 -27.19 -11.23
CA GLU A 143 -5.08 -28.20 -11.28
C GLU A 143 -3.76 -27.73 -10.65
N ILE A 144 -3.41 -26.46 -10.86
CA ILE A 144 -2.15 -25.88 -10.35
C ILE A 144 -2.39 -24.67 -9.44
N GLU A 145 -3.62 -24.19 -9.33
CA GLU A 145 -3.94 -23.01 -8.54
C GLU A 145 -3.80 -23.32 -7.04
N HIS A 146 -2.88 -22.61 -6.40
CA HIS A 146 -2.47 -22.89 -5.04
C HIS A 146 -3.23 -22.03 -4.01
N SER A 147 -3.94 -20.99 -4.43
CA SER A 147 -4.81 -20.20 -3.54
C SER A 147 -5.93 -21.04 -2.90
N ILE A 148 -6.38 -22.10 -3.58
CA ILE A 148 -7.36 -23.05 -3.06
C ILE A 148 -6.65 -24.29 -2.49
N GLY A 149 -5.74 -24.90 -3.26
CA GLY A 149 -5.09 -26.15 -2.90
C GLY A 149 -4.26 -26.09 -1.61
N SER A 150 -3.75 -24.91 -1.24
CA SER A 150 -3.03 -24.71 0.02
C SER A 150 -3.97 -24.65 1.23
N LEU A 151 -5.24 -24.27 1.03
CA LEU A 151 -6.21 -24.07 2.11
C LEU A 151 -7.18 -25.24 2.30
N ALA A 152 -7.42 -26.06 1.26
CA ALA A 152 -8.29 -27.23 1.34
C ALA A 152 -7.96 -28.21 2.49
N PRO A 153 -6.68 -28.48 2.84
CA PRO A 153 -6.32 -29.31 4.00
C PRO A 153 -6.80 -28.77 5.34
N TYR A 154 -6.80 -27.45 5.53
CA TYR A 154 -7.33 -26.80 6.73
C TYR A 154 -8.85 -26.94 6.80
N VAL A 155 -9.55 -26.85 5.66
CA VAL A 155 -10.99 -27.15 5.62
C VAL A 155 -11.25 -28.58 6.08
N ARG A 156 -10.50 -29.55 5.53
CA ARG A 156 -10.67 -30.97 5.90
C ARG A 156 -10.47 -31.22 7.39
N TYR A 157 -9.43 -30.62 7.96
CA TYR A 157 -9.04 -30.85 9.34
C TYR A 157 -10.02 -30.20 10.33
N HIS A 158 -10.34 -28.93 10.13
CA HIS A 158 -11.15 -28.14 11.07
C HIS A 158 -12.66 -28.31 10.87
N PHE A 159 -13.09 -28.67 9.66
CA PHE A 159 -14.51 -28.84 9.31
C PHE A 159 -14.72 -30.17 8.58
N PRO A 160 -14.54 -31.32 9.25
CA PRO A 160 -14.49 -32.63 8.60
C PRO A 160 -15.79 -33.04 7.90
N ASN A 161 -16.90 -32.37 8.16
CA ASN A 161 -18.18 -32.62 7.49
C ASN A 161 -18.57 -31.51 6.49
N ALA A 162 -17.75 -30.47 6.35
CA ALA A 162 -18.03 -29.38 5.43
C ALA A 162 -17.68 -29.76 3.99
N ARG A 163 -18.48 -29.23 3.06
CA ARG A 163 -18.21 -29.24 1.63
C ARG A 163 -17.52 -27.95 1.20
N LEU A 164 -16.71 -28.02 0.16
CA LEU A 164 -15.94 -26.89 -0.36
C LEU A 164 -16.60 -26.28 -1.60
N VAL A 165 -16.66 -24.95 -1.67
CA VAL A 165 -16.94 -24.20 -2.90
C VAL A 165 -15.65 -23.48 -3.29
N PRO A 166 -14.84 -24.05 -4.20
CA PRO A 166 -13.61 -23.43 -4.64
C PRO A 166 -13.93 -22.41 -5.74
N ILE A 167 -13.55 -21.14 -5.54
CA ILE A 167 -13.77 -20.05 -6.48
C ILE A 167 -12.43 -19.39 -6.79
N VAL A 168 -12.08 -19.33 -8.08
CA VAL A 168 -10.88 -18.62 -8.56
C VAL A 168 -11.32 -17.42 -9.38
N VAL A 169 -10.84 -16.24 -9.04
CA VAL A 169 -11.16 -14.98 -9.73
C VAL A 169 -9.97 -14.51 -10.56
N ASP A 170 -10.22 -14.25 -11.84
CA ASP A 170 -9.23 -13.69 -12.74
C ASP A 170 -8.97 -12.21 -12.42
N ARG A 171 -7.76 -11.74 -12.75
CA ARG A 171 -7.32 -10.35 -12.52
C ARG A 171 -8.17 -9.32 -13.26
N SER A 172 -8.86 -9.70 -14.34
CA SER A 172 -9.79 -8.83 -15.07
C SER A 172 -11.17 -8.68 -14.42
N THR A 173 -11.44 -9.40 -13.33
CA THR A 173 -12.71 -9.32 -12.61
C THR A 173 -12.93 -7.92 -12.06
N SER A 174 -14.01 -7.28 -12.50
CA SER A 174 -14.33 -5.93 -12.07
C SER A 174 -14.85 -5.92 -10.62
N PRO A 175 -14.70 -4.80 -9.89
CA PRO A 175 -15.33 -4.63 -8.58
C PRO A 175 -16.84 -4.90 -8.60
N GLU A 176 -17.54 -4.51 -9.67
CA GLU A 176 -18.98 -4.75 -9.82
C GLU A 176 -19.31 -6.25 -9.91
N ASP A 177 -18.53 -7.03 -10.65
CA ASP A 177 -18.73 -8.46 -10.78
C ASP A 177 -18.41 -9.19 -9.46
N ALA A 178 -17.36 -8.76 -8.75
CA ALA A 178 -17.02 -9.29 -7.43
C ALA A 178 -18.11 -8.99 -6.38
N VAL A 179 -18.69 -7.78 -6.40
CA VAL A 179 -19.83 -7.42 -5.54
C VAL A 179 -21.07 -8.27 -5.86
N LYS A 180 -21.35 -8.54 -7.14
CA LYS A 180 -22.44 -9.47 -7.53
C LYS A 180 -22.21 -10.87 -6.98
N LEU A 181 -20.98 -11.37 -7.07
CA LEU A 181 -20.59 -12.67 -6.50
C LEU A 181 -20.83 -12.69 -4.98
N GLY A 182 -20.31 -11.72 -4.24
CA GLY A 182 -20.50 -11.62 -2.78
C GLY A 182 -21.98 -11.53 -2.36
N THR A 183 -22.76 -10.73 -3.10
CA THR A 183 -24.21 -10.58 -2.87
C THR A 183 -24.95 -11.90 -3.10
N TYR A 184 -24.60 -12.62 -4.17
CA TYR A 184 -25.20 -13.92 -4.45
C TYR A 184 -24.89 -14.93 -3.35
N LEU A 185 -23.63 -15.01 -2.92
CA LEU A 185 -23.22 -15.91 -1.83
C LEU A 185 -24.00 -15.58 -0.54
N ALA A 186 -24.19 -14.30 -0.21
CA ALA A 186 -24.91 -13.92 1.00
C ALA A 186 -26.38 -14.35 1.00
N ALA A 187 -27.01 -14.36 -0.17
CA ALA A 187 -28.41 -14.74 -0.35
C ALA A 187 -28.66 -16.25 -0.46
N ASN A 188 -27.66 -17.02 -0.89
CA ASN A 188 -27.83 -18.45 -1.24
C ASN A 188 -27.05 -19.41 -0.34
N LEU A 189 -26.18 -18.92 0.54
CA LEU A 189 -25.50 -19.75 1.53
C LEU A 189 -26.27 -19.80 2.86
N ASP A 190 -26.27 -21.00 3.47
CA ASP A 190 -26.79 -21.24 4.81
C ASP A 190 -26.13 -20.35 5.88
N GLU A 191 -26.82 -20.13 7.00
CA GLU A 191 -26.33 -19.30 8.10
C GLU A 191 -25.03 -19.79 8.76
N GLY A 192 -24.71 -21.08 8.62
CA GLY A 192 -23.48 -21.69 9.13
C GLY A 192 -22.34 -21.74 8.12
N ALA A 193 -22.50 -21.19 6.90
CA ALA A 193 -21.44 -21.18 5.91
C ALA A 193 -20.32 -20.19 6.28
N LEU A 194 -19.09 -20.51 5.87
CA LEU A 194 -17.94 -19.62 5.97
C LEU A 194 -17.47 -19.20 4.58
N VAL A 195 -17.14 -17.93 4.40
CA VAL A 195 -16.55 -17.41 3.16
C VAL A 195 -15.17 -16.82 3.46
N ILE A 196 -14.15 -17.34 2.79
CA ILE A 196 -12.74 -17.04 3.06
C ILE A 196 -12.11 -16.40 1.82
N ALA A 197 -11.48 -15.25 1.99
CA ALA A 197 -10.60 -14.67 0.99
C ALA A 197 -9.20 -15.27 1.17
N SER A 198 -8.69 -15.92 0.13
CA SER A 198 -7.36 -16.48 0.05
C SER A 198 -6.45 -15.53 -0.72
N VAL A 199 -5.77 -14.63 0.00
CA VAL A 199 -5.04 -13.50 -0.60
C VAL A 199 -3.77 -13.16 0.17
N ASP A 200 -2.76 -12.75 -0.57
CA ASP A 200 -1.51 -12.15 -0.08
C ASP A 200 -1.48 -10.65 -0.41
N PHE A 201 -0.80 -9.86 0.43
CA PHE A 201 -0.82 -8.38 0.37
C PHE A 201 0.39 -7.81 -0.39
N SER A 202 1.21 -6.96 0.22
CA SER A 202 2.37 -6.35 -0.44
C SER A 202 3.32 -7.41 -1.02
N HIS A 203 3.84 -7.18 -2.24
CA HIS A 203 4.80 -8.02 -2.96
C HIS A 203 5.92 -7.19 -3.57
N HIS A 204 7.15 -7.73 -3.65
CA HIS A 204 8.27 -7.08 -4.34
C HIS A 204 8.64 -5.70 -3.78
N LEU A 205 8.44 -5.55 -2.47
CA LEU A 205 8.81 -4.38 -1.68
C LEU A 205 9.81 -4.77 -0.59
N GLY A 206 10.67 -3.85 -0.21
CA GLY A 206 11.45 -3.98 1.02
C GLY A 206 10.56 -3.87 2.27
N THR A 207 11.03 -4.42 3.39
CA THR A 207 10.23 -4.57 4.62
C THR A 207 9.50 -3.30 5.07
N THR A 208 10.19 -2.15 5.17
CA THR A 208 9.57 -0.90 5.63
C THR A 208 8.53 -0.35 4.64
N ALA A 209 8.74 -0.60 3.34
CA ALA A 209 7.77 -0.22 2.31
C ALA A 209 6.52 -1.10 2.40
N ALA A 210 6.67 -2.42 2.52
CA ALA A 210 5.55 -3.31 2.75
C ALA A 210 4.76 -2.91 4.02
N ASP A 211 5.44 -2.63 5.14
CA ASP A 211 4.79 -2.21 6.38
C ASP A 211 3.95 -0.92 6.21
N PHE A 212 4.38 0.02 5.35
CA PHE A 212 3.63 1.23 5.02
C PHE A 212 2.35 0.93 4.21
N HIS A 213 2.48 0.11 3.17
CA HIS A 213 1.35 -0.26 2.30
C HIS A 213 0.34 -1.13 3.06
N ASP A 214 0.82 -2.07 3.86
CA ASP A 214 0.00 -2.97 4.66
C ASP A 214 -0.77 -2.22 5.75
N ALA A 215 -0.21 -1.17 6.35
CA ALA A 215 -0.94 -0.34 7.31
C ALA A 215 -2.21 0.28 6.70
N LYS A 216 -2.17 0.68 5.42
CA LYS A 216 -3.37 1.12 4.69
C LYS A 216 -4.32 -0.05 4.39
N SER A 217 -3.80 -1.21 4.01
CA SER A 217 -4.59 -2.41 3.74
C SER A 217 -5.40 -2.86 4.97
N VAL A 218 -4.75 -2.90 6.14
CA VAL A 218 -5.39 -3.25 7.42
C VAL A 218 -6.57 -2.33 7.72
N GLU A 219 -6.37 -1.03 7.67
CA GLU A 219 -7.43 -0.07 8.01
C GLU A 219 -8.55 -0.06 6.96
N THR A 220 -8.22 -0.31 5.69
CA THR A 220 -9.22 -0.47 4.62
C THR A 220 -10.14 -1.66 4.88
N VAL A 221 -9.57 -2.80 5.27
CA VAL A 221 -10.30 -4.01 5.63
C VAL A 221 -11.14 -3.79 6.89
N ARG A 222 -10.56 -3.24 7.96
CA ARG A 222 -11.27 -2.98 9.23
C ARG A 222 -12.44 -2.01 9.07
N ALA A 223 -12.35 -1.09 8.11
CA ALA A 223 -13.37 -0.09 7.83
C ALA A 223 -14.40 -0.50 6.78
N PHE A 224 -14.23 -1.67 6.14
CA PHE A 224 -15.02 -2.05 4.96
C PHE A 224 -15.03 -0.94 3.90
N ASP A 225 -13.86 -0.34 3.64
CA ASP A 225 -13.73 0.77 2.68
C ASP A 225 -13.58 0.25 1.25
N PHE A 226 -14.72 -0.11 0.66
CA PHE A 226 -14.83 -0.57 -0.72
C PHE A 226 -14.24 0.40 -1.76
N ALA A 227 -14.18 1.70 -1.47
CA ALA A 227 -13.63 2.68 -2.39
C ALA A 227 -12.10 2.65 -2.46
N SER A 228 -11.44 2.07 -1.46
CA SER A 228 -9.97 1.96 -1.39
C SER A 228 -9.44 0.59 -1.79
N LEU A 229 -10.26 -0.47 -1.79
CA LEU A 229 -9.83 -1.85 -2.10
C LEU A 229 -9.07 -1.97 -3.42
N ALA A 230 -9.55 -1.32 -4.49
CA ALA A 230 -8.92 -1.37 -5.81
C ALA A 230 -7.52 -0.71 -5.87
N ARG A 231 -7.13 0.04 -4.83
CA ARG A 231 -5.83 0.73 -4.75
C ARG A 231 -4.83 0.00 -3.84
N LEU A 232 -5.24 -1.06 -3.15
CA LEU A 232 -4.34 -1.79 -2.24
C LEU A 232 -3.32 -2.61 -3.02
N GLU A 233 -2.13 -2.78 -2.45
CA GLU A 233 -1.19 -3.81 -2.87
C GLU A 233 -1.65 -5.16 -2.30
N VAL A 234 -2.42 -5.88 -3.11
CA VAL A 234 -2.96 -7.21 -2.82
C VAL A 234 -3.09 -7.97 -4.14
N ASP A 235 -2.84 -9.28 -4.12
CA ASP A 235 -2.89 -10.13 -5.32
C ASP A 235 -4.29 -10.24 -5.95
N SER A 236 -5.35 -10.06 -5.15
CA SER A 236 -6.74 -10.24 -5.56
C SER A 236 -7.71 -9.26 -4.89
N PRO A 237 -7.76 -7.99 -5.36
CA PRO A 237 -8.77 -7.05 -4.89
C PRO A 237 -10.21 -7.59 -5.09
N ALA A 238 -10.45 -8.34 -6.16
CA ALA A 238 -11.75 -8.95 -6.46
C ALA A 238 -12.20 -9.96 -5.39
N SER A 239 -11.28 -10.77 -4.85
CA SER A 239 -11.58 -11.67 -3.73
C SER A 239 -12.00 -10.89 -2.50
N LEU A 240 -11.29 -9.80 -2.16
CA LEU A 240 -11.67 -8.91 -1.06
C LEU A 240 -13.05 -8.27 -1.28
N TYR A 241 -13.34 -7.76 -2.48
CA TYR A 241 -14.68 -7.22 -2.80
C TYR A 241 -15.77 -8.26 -2.53
N ALA A 242 -15.63 -9.48 -3.06
CA ALA A 242 -16.64 -10.52 -2.89
C ALA A 242 -16.85 -10.91 -1.43
N VAL A 243 -15.76 -11.13 -0.67
CA VAL A 243 -15.84 -11.56 0.73
C VAL A 243 -16.35 -10.45 1.63
N LEU A 244 -15.86 -9.22 1.50
CA LEU A 244 -16.34 -8.10 2.31
C LEU A 244 -17.81 -7.75 1.99
N THR A 245 -18.25 -7.87 0.73
CA THR A 245 -19.67 -7.73 0.38
C THR A 245 -20.53 -8.82 1.04
N TYR A 246 -20.07 -10.08 1.02
CA TYR A 246 -20.75 -11.17 1.70
C TYR A 246 -20.89 -10.89 3.21
N LEU A 247 -19.80 -10.48 3.85
CA LEU A 247 -19.74 -10.20 5.28
C LEU A 247 -20.62 -9.02 5.69
N GLU A 248 -20.62 -7.93 4.91
CA GLU A 248 -21.51 -6.79 5.14
C GLU A 248 -22.98 -7.19 5.05
N ALA A 249 -23.37 -7.97 4.03
CA ALA A 249 -24.73 -8.46 3.86
C ALA A 249 -25.18 -9.41 5.00
N LYS A 250 -24.23 -10.14 5.62
CA LYS A 250 -24.48 -10.98 6.79
C LYS A 250 -24.38 -10.23 8.13
N GLY A 251 -24.12 -8.92 8.13
CA GLY A 251 -23.96 -8.12 9.36
C GLY A 251 -22.72 -8.51 10.19
N ALA A 252 -21.72 -9.11 9.54
CA ALA A 252 -20.49 -9.62 10.16
C ALA A 252 -19.29 -8.74 9.81
N GLN A 253 -19.31 -7.50 10.31
CA GLN A 253 -18.28 -6.51 9.99
C GLN A 253 -17.26 -6.31 11.10
N ARG A 254 -17.40 -7.00 12.24
CA ARG A 254 -16.47 -6.86 13.36
C ARG A 254 -15.23 -7.74 13.11
N PRO A 255 -14.06 -7.15 12.82
CA PRO A 255 -12.85 -7.93 12.59
C PRO A 255 -12.27 -8.44 13.92
N VAL A 256 -11.70 -9.64 13.90
CA VAL A 256 -10.80 -10.16 14.93
C VAL A 256 -9.46 -10.40 14.24
N MET A 257 -8.54 -9.45 14.43
CA MET A 257 -7.21 -9.47 13.84
C MET A 257 -6.29 -10.37 14.65
N PHE A 258 -5.71 -11.39 14.02
CA PHE A 258 -4.75 -12.29 14.67
C PHE A 258 -3.33 -11.75 14.57
N ASP A 259 -2.90 -11.49 13.34
CA ASP A 259 -1.59 -10.94 13.08
C ASP A 259 -1.55 -10.26 11.70
N THR A 260 -0.59 -9.35 11.55
CA THR A 260 -0.20 -8.70 10.30
C THR A 260 1.31 -8.77 10.22
N THR A 261 1.85 -9.48 9.23
CA THR A 261 3.29 -9.70 9.12
C THR A 261 3.71 -9.84 7.66
N ASN A 262 4.99 -10.04 7.41
CA ASN A 262 5.51 -10.34 6.08
C ASN A 262 6.62 -11.39 6.17
N SER A 263 6.99 -11.97 5.03
CA SER A 263 7.96 -13.06 4.94
C SER A 263 9.28 -12.72 5.65
N ALA A 264 9.76 -11.48 5.53
CA ALA A 264 10.99 -11.03 6.17
C ALA A 264 10.87 -10.94 7.70
N ARG A 265 9.81 -10.32 8.21
CA ARG A 265 9.53 -10.23 9.65
C ARG A 265 9.33 -11.60 10.27
N PHE A 266 8.56 -12.46 9.59
CA PHE A 266 8.27 -13.82 10.02
C PHE A 266 9.55 -14.68 10.12
N LEU A 267 10.42 -14.60 9.11
CA LEU A 267 11.70 -15.33 9.10
C LEU A 267 12.80 -14.68 9.96
N GLY A 268 12.57 -13.49 10.51
CA GLY A 268 13.57 -12.75 11.28
C GLY A 268 14.73 -12.20 10.43
N ILE A 269 14.49 -11.92 9.15
CA ILE A 269 15.45 -11.38 8.16
C ILE A 269 14.94 -10.05 7.60
N PRO A 270 14.88 -8.98 8.41
CA PRO A 270 14.20 -7.74 8.04
C PRO A 270 14.89 -6.97 6.89
N ASP A 271 16.09 -7.40 6.48
CA ASP A 271 16.86 -6.85 5.36
C ASP A 271 16.53 -7.47 4.01
N SER A 272 15.36 -8.09 3.86
CA SER A 272 14.86 -8.54 2.55
C SER A 272 14.30 -7.35 1.77
N ASP A 273 14.74 -7.22 0.52
CA ASP A 273 14.25 -6.20 -0.43
C ASP A 273 13.08 -6.72 -1.29
N ASP A 274 12.67 -7.96 -1.05
CA ASP A 274 11.51 -8.62 -1.65
C ASP A 274 10.76 -9.39 -0.55
N VAL A 275 9.58 -8.92 -0.20
CA VAL A 275 8.71 -9.56 0.79
C VAL A 275 7.33 -9.84 0.22
N THR A 276 6.67 -10.83 0.82
CA THR A 276 5.23 -11.04 0.68
C THR A 276 4.59 -10.77 2.03
N SER A 277 3.53 -9.97 2.06
CA SER A 277 2.80 -9.64 3.29
C SER A 277 1.54 -10.45 3.48
N TYR A 278 1.16 -10.63 4.74
CA TYR A 278 0.09 -11.50 5.18
C TYR A 278 -0.80 -10.79 6.19
N LEU A 279 -2.10 -10.90 5.97
CA LEU A 279 -3.14 -10.41 6.86
C LEU A 279 -3.99 -11.59 7.33
N PHE A 280 -4.11 -11.78 8.64
CA PHE A 280 -4.94 -12.82 9.22
C PHE A 280 -6.08 -12.20 10.03
N ALA A 281 -7.30 -12.34 9.52
CA ALA A 281 -8.48 -11.77 10.15
C ALA A 281 -9.67 -12.72 10.03
N THR A 282 -10.45 -12.85 11.11
CA THR A 282 -11.81 -13.40 11.03
C THR A 282 -12.84 -12.32 11.26
N PHE A 283 -14.05 -12.53 10.76
CA PHE A 283 -15.12 -11.53 10.80
C PHE A 283 -16.35 -12.11 11.46
N ALA A 284 -16.69 -11.54 12.61
CA ALA A 284 -17.84 -11.94 13.40
C ALA A 284 -18.98 -10.93 13.26
N GLU A 285 -20.19 -11.38 13.60
CA GLU A 285 -21.36 -10.53 13.75
C GLU A 285 -21.05 -9.31 14.63
N GLY A 286 -21.45 -8.13 14.13
CA GLY A 286 -21.20 -6.85 14.76
C GLY A 286 -20.74 -5.77 13.77
N PRO A 287 -20.70 -4.51 14.22
CA PRO A 287 -20.28 -3.39 13.39
C PRO A 287 -18.77 -3.41 13.16
N LYS A 288 -18.34 -2.75 12.09
CA LYS A 288 -16.93 -2.41 11.85
C LYS A 288 -16.35 -1.52 12.96
N GLU A 289 -15.05 -1.62 13.17
CA GLU A 289 -14.32 -0.95 14.26
C GLU A 289 -13.49 0.26 13.85
N SER A 290 -13.26 0.45 12.54
CA SER A 290 -12.48 1.57 12.00
C SER A 290 -13.35 2.44 11.10
N THR A 291 -13.01 3.73 11.06
CA THR A 291 -13.63 4.70 10.13
C THR A 291 -12.86 4.84 8.82
N GLY A 292 -11.79 4.07 8.64
CA GLY A 292 -10.90 4.10 7.48
C GLY A 292 -9.66 4.94 7.75
N ALA A 293 -8.69 4.83 6.85
CA ALA A 293 -7.44 5.57 6.91
C ALA A 293 -7.17 6.33 5.62
N VAL A 294 -6.44 7.44 5.75
CA VAL A 294 -5.86 8.16 4.61
C VAL A 294 -4.38 7.88 4.57
N SER A 295 -3.85 7.42 3.43
CA SER A 295 -2.42 7.25 3.25
C SER A 295 -1.83 8.28 2.27
N MET A 296 -0.68 8.82 2.64
CA MET A 296 0.03 9.82 1.84
C MET A 296 1.51 9.47 1.73
N PHE A 297 2.07 9.59 0.55
CA PHE A 297 3.49 9.58 0.26
C PHE A 297 3.93 11.01 -0.08
N ALA A 298 4.86 11.56 0.69
CA ALA A 298 5.40 12.90 0.52
C ALA A 298 6.89 12.83 0.14
N ALA A 299 7.25 13.54 -0.93
CA ALA A 299 8.62 13.69 -1.38
C ALA A 299 9.05 15.17 -1.33
N GLY A 300 10.36 15.39 -1.38
CA GLY A 300 10.97 16.71 -1.33
C GLY A 300 10.92 17.49 -2.64
N ASP A 301 11.97 18.26 -2.88
CA ASP A 301 12.05 19.23 -3.98
C ASP A 301 12.13 18.54 -5.36
N LEU A 302 11.26 18.98 -6.28
CA LEU A 302 11.11 18.49 -7.64
C LEU A 302 11.40 19.62 -8.63
N MET A 303 12.64 19.68 -9.11
CA MET A 303 13.09 20.65 -10.12
C MET A 303 13.32 19.94 -11.46
N LEU A 304 12.48 20.25 -12.45
CA LEU A 304 12.41 19.53 -13.74
C LEU A 304 13.09 20.28 -14.89
N GLY A 305 13.91 21.27 -14.56
CA GLY A 305 14.62 22.13 -15.50
C GLY A 305 16.07 21.71 -15.71
N ARG A 306 16.87 22.62 -16.27
CA ARG A 306 18.34 22.51 -16.37
C ARG A 306 18.83 21.14 -16.86
N ASP A 307 19.71 20.46 -16.12
CA ASP A 307 20.26 19.17 -16.55
C ASP A 307 19.23 18.04 -16.43
N VAL A 308 18.29 18.11 -15.49
CA VAL A 308 17.15 17.18 -15.38
C VAL A 308 16.36 17.15 -16.69
N ALA A 309 15.99 18.30 -17.23
CA ALA A 309 15.30 18.41 -18.52
C ALA A 309 16.10 17.78 -19.68
N LYS A 310 17.43 17.92 -19.66
CA LYS A 310 18.31 17.30 -20.67
C LYS A 310 18.31 15.78 -20.56
N LYS A 311 18.37 15.22 -19.34
CA LYS A 311 18.28 13.76 -19.10
C LYS A 311 16.94 13.21 -19.57
N MET A 312 15.84 13.89 -19.23
CA MET A 312 14.50 13.51 -19.72
C MET A 312 14.43 13.52 -21.26
N ALA A 313 14.98 14.55 -21.91
CA ALA A 313 15.01 14.63 -23.37
C ALA A 313 15.88 13.53 -24.02
N GLN A 314 16.83 12.96 -23.27
CA GLN A 314 17.64 11.79 -23.67
C GLN A 314 16.95 10.45 -23.38
N GLY A 315 15.73 10.46 -22.83
CA GLY A 315 14.95 9.27 -22.53
C GLY A 315 15.11 8.71 -21.11
N THR A 316 15.79 9.43 -20.21
CA THR A 316 15.88 9.02 -18.80
C THR A 316 14.51 9.09 -18.14
N ASP A 317 14.07 7.99 -17.55
CA ASP A 317 12.88 7.95 -16.70
C ASP A 317 13.30 8.23 -15.24
N LEU A 318 13.08 9.46 -14.78
CA LEU A 318 13.46 9.95 -13.45
C LEU A 318 12.96 9.08 -12.28
N PHE A 319 11.80 8.44 -12.42
CA PHE A 319 11.15 7.68 -11.35
C PHE A 319 11.39 6.16 -11.45
N GLU A 320 12.10 5.69 -12.48
CA GLU A 320 12.34 4.25 -12.72
C GLU A 320 12.90 3.53 -11.50
N ARG A 321 13.97 4.05 -10.93
CA ARG A 321 14.66 3.41 -9.79
C ARG A 321 13.81 3.47 -8.51
N PHE A 322 13.14 4.59 -8.31
CA PHE A 322 12.32 4.83 -7.13
C PHE A 322 11.01 4.04 -7.12
N ARG A 323 10.47 3.69 -8.30
CA ARG A 323 9.21 2.94 -8.42
C ARG A 323 9.33 1.47 -8.03
N GLY A 324 10.54 0.91 -8.01
CA GLY A 324 10.78 -0.50 -7.72
C GLY A 324 10.23 -1.45 -8.79
N VAL A 325 10.28 -2.74 -8.49
CA VAL A 325 9.82 -3.82 -9.37
C VAL A 325 8.31 -3.67 -9.62
N GLU A 326 7.91 -3.78 -10.90
CA GLU A 326 6.51 -3.62 -11.37
C GLU A 326 5.84 -2.27 -11.05
N GLY A 327 6.56 -1.34 -10.43
CA GLY A 327 6.04 -0.06 -9.98
C GLY A 327 5.32 -0.10 -8.63
N ASN A 328 5.46 -1.18 -7.85
CA ASN A 328 4.68 -1.43 -6.64
C ASN A 328 4.93 -0.37 -5.55
N PHE A 329 6.13 0.20 -5.47
CA PHE A 329 6.43 1.16 -4.40
C PHE A 329 5.55 2.42 -4.46
N LEU A 330 5.21 2.89 -5.66
CA LEU A 330 4.39 4.10 -5.87
C LEU A 330 2.89 3.79 -6.08
N ARG A 331 2.42 2.63 -5.63
CA ARG A 331 1.01 2.23 -5.60
C ARG A 331 0.53 2.11 -4.15
N GLY A 332 -0.63 1.51 -3.87
CA GLY A 332 -1.02 1.19 -2.49
C GLY A 332 -1.47 2.35 -1.58
N PHE A 333 -1.35 3.62 -2.01
CA PHE A 333 -1.70 4.79 -1.19
C PHE A 333 -2.60 5.81 -1.91
N ASP A 334 -3.23 6.71 -1.14
CA ASP A 334 -4.23 7.63 -1.68
C ASP A 334 -3.64 8.89 -2.32
N MET A 335 -2.52 9.39 -1.80
CA MET A 335 -1.92 10.66 -2.24
C MET A 335 -0.41 10.54 -2.37
N PHE A 336 0.14 10.99 -3.50
CA PHE A 336 1.55 11.34 -3.69
C PHE A 336 1.67 12.85 -3.88
N ILE A 337 2.36 13.54 -2.96
CA ILE A 337 2.69 14.96 -2.99
C ILE A 337 4.21 15.21 -3.07
N ALA A 338 4.61 16.27 -3.79
CA ALA A 338 6.00 16.76 -3.85
C ALA A 338 6.04 18.30 -3.95
N ASN A 339 7.18 18.92 -3.62
CA ASN A 339 7.38 20.36 -3.82
C ASN A 339 7.80 20.65 -5.28
N LEU A 340 6.90 21.19 -6.10
CA LEU A 340 7.20 21.53 -7.49
C LEU A 340 7.93 22.87 -7.54
N GLU A 341 9.25 22.82 -7.66
CA GLU A 341 10.11 23.98 -7.46
C GLU A 341 10.38 24.76 -8.75
N GLY A 342 9.30 25.28 -9.33
CA GLY A 342 9.34 26.12 -10.52
C GLY A 342 8.08 26.06 -11.36
N PRO A 343 7.88 27.04 -12.27
CA PRO A 343 6.69 27.12 -13.10
C PRO A 343 6.76 26.15 -14.28
N ILE A 344 5.62 25.54 -14.61
CA ILE A 344 5.37 24.78 -15.85
C ILE A 344 4.67 25.70 -16.84
N THR A 345 5.42 26.20 -17.82
CA THR A 345 4.94 27.29 -18.70
C THR A 345 5.65 27.30 -20.05
N ASN A 346 4.97 27.85 -21.06
CA ASN A 346 5.58 28.21 -22.35
C ASN A 346 6.01 29.69 -22.40
N SER A 347 5.81 30.45 -21.33
CA SER A 347 6.23 31.85 -21.25
C SER A 347 7.73 31.97 -21.47
N THR A 348 8.11 32.89 -22.35
CA THR A 348 9.51 33.28 -22.57
C THR A 348 9.91 34.47 -21.70
N GLU A 349 8.95 35.09 -21.00
CA GLU A 349 9.17 36.19 -20.06
C GLU A 349 9.28 35.63 -18.64
N CYS A 350 10.51 35.49 -18.18
CA CYS A 350 10.83 35.09 -16.81
C CYS A 350 11.81 36.08 -16.16
N GLN A 351 11.88 36.03 -14.83
CA GLN A 351 12.76 36.87 -14.03
C GLN A 351 14.22 36.70 -14.44
N LYS A 352 14.95 37.81 -14.51
CA LYS A 352 16.39 37.80 -14.75
C LYS A 352 17.13 37.73 -13.41
N LYS A 353 17.10 36.56 -12.77
CA LYS A 353 17.88 36.24 -11.57
C LYS A 353 18.82 35.06 -11.83
N GLU A 354 19.78 34.85 -10.94
CA GLU A 354 20.82 33.82 -11.07
C GLU A 354 20.23 32.41 -11.27
N LEU A 355 19.20 32.08 -10.48
CA LEU A 355 18.43 30.86 -10.62
C LEU A 355 16.97 31.22 -10.91
N SER A 356 16.60 31.16 -12.20
CA SER A 356 15.22 31.25 -12.66
C SER A 356 14.87 29.96 -13.39
N PHE A 357 13.80 29.29 -12.95
CA PHE A 357 13.34 28.03 -13.50
C PHE A 357 12.12 28.21 -14.40
N SER A 358 11.99 27.30 -15.36
CA SER A 358 10.83 27.14 -16.23
C SER A 358 10.86 25.73 -16.81
N PHE A 359 9.75 25.02 -16.70
CA PHE A 359 9.62 23.63 -17.11
C PHE A 359 8.67 23.53 -18.29
N ASN A 360 9.00 22.66 -19.25
CA ASN A 360 8.14 22.43 -20.42
C ASN A 360 6.83 21.77 -19.97
N PRO A 361 5.65 22.22 -20.46
CA PRO A 361 4.36 21.56 -20.19
C PRO A 361 4.31 20.05 -20.42
N SER A 362 5.17 19.50 -21.29
CA SER A 362 5.27 18.06 -21.53
C SER A 362 5.68 17.23 -20.30
N VAL A 363 6.11 17.87 -19.20
CA VAL A 363 6.41 17.16 -17.94
C VAL A 363 5.14 16.72 -17.20
N THR A 364 3.99 17.38 -17.35
CA THR A 364 2.80 17.02 -16.55
C THR A 364 2.21 15.65 -16.89
N PRO A 365 2.11 15.21 -18.17
CA PRO A 365 1.71 13.83 -18.47
C PRO A 365 2.71 12.81 -17.90
N TYR A 366 4.00 13.14 -17.91
CA TYR A 366 5.05 12.30 -17.32
C TYR A 366 4.84 12.15 -15.81
N LEU A 367 4.63 13.24 -15.07
CA LEU A 367 4.35 13.19 -13.62
C LEU A 367 3.09 12.37 -13.31
N LYS A 368 2.01 12.57 -14.08
CA LYS A 368 0.75 11.82 -13.92
C LYS A 368 0.94 10.33 -14.13
N LYS A 369 1.68 9.93 -15.18
CA LYS A 369 2.02 8.52 -15.46
C LYS A 369 2.81 7.87 -14.32
N ASN A 370 3.60 8.65 -13.59
CA ASN A 370 4.40 8.20 -12.46
C ASN A 370 3.66 8.25 -11.12
N GLY A 371 2.34 8.45 -11.13
CA GLY A 371 1.51 8.38 -9.93
C GLY A 371 1.49 9.66 -9.10
N LEU A 372 2.16 10.75 -9.52
CA LEU A 372 2.10 12.02 -8.80
C LEU A 372 0.66 12.57 -8.86
N THR A 373 0.08 12.81 -7.69
CA THR A 373 -1.32 13.24 -7.56
C THR A 373 -1.47 14.68 -7.12
N HIS A 374 -0.49 15.19 -6.36
CA HIS A 374 -0.50 16.50 -5.73
C HIS A 374 0.88 17.16 -5.88
N VAL A 375 0.91 18.48 -5.91
CA VAL A 375 2.13 19.27 -5.74
C VAL A 375 1.87 20.48 -4.85
N THR A 376 2.88 20.94 -4.12
CA THR A 376 2.86 22.29 -3.57
C THR A 376 3.59 23.26 -4.51
N LEU A 377 2.97 24.43 -4.72
CA LEU A 377 3.50 25.59 -5.43
C LEU A 377 3.86 26.72 -4.44
N ALA A 378 3.92 26.39 -3.15
CA ALA A 378 4.25 27.36 -2.11
C ALA A 378 5.77 27.41 -1.93
N ASN A 379 6.49 27.98 -2.90
CA ASN A 379 7.94 28.10 -2.88
C ASN A 379 8.44 29.37 -3.60
N ASN A 380 9.70 29.73 -3.34
CA ASN A 380 10.36 30.91 -3.91
C ASN A 380 10.46 30.90 -5.45
N HIS A 381 10.40 29.72 -6.07
CA HIS A 381 10.55 29.55 -7.52
C HIS A 381 9.23 29.58 -8.29
N SER A 382 8.09 29.54 -7.61
CA SER A 382 6.79 29.49 -8.27
C SER A 382 6.46 30.75 -9.08
N ASN A 383 7.06 31.89 -8.73
CA ASN A 383 6.86 33.17 -9.41
C ASN A 383 7.98 33.51 -10.43
N ASP A 384 8.84 32.55 -10.79
CA ASP A 384 9.99 32.78 -11.68
C ASP A 384 9.60 33.30 -13.05
N CYS A 385 8.43 32.89 -13.56
CA CYS A 385 7.86 33.41 -14.82
C CYS A 385 6.64 34.31 -14.57
N PHE A 386 6.65 35.03 -13.45
CA PHE A 386 5.63 35.97 -13.01
C PHE A 386 4.22 35.34 -12.94
N ALA A 387 3.19 36.18 -12.96
CA ALA A 387 1.79 35.74 -12.89
C ALA A 387 1.39 34.79 -14.05
N ALA A 388 1.99 34.96 -15.23
CA ALA A 388 1.77 34.07 -16.37
C ALA A 388 2.26 32.65 -16.06
N GLY A 389 3.48 32.51 -15.50
CA GLY A 389 4.03 31.23 -15.10
C GLY A 389 3.17 30.50 -14.07
N ILE A 390 2.67 31.21 -13.06
CA ILE A 390 1.77 30.64 -12.04
C ILE A 390 0.46 30.15 -12.69
N SER A 391 -0.16 30.99 -13.52
CA SER A 391 -1.42 30.67 -14.19
C SER A 391 -1.28 29.46 -15.10
N ASP A 392 -0.25 29.45 -15.94
CA ASP A 392 0.06 28.34 -16.84
C ASP A 392 0.31 27.04 -16.07
N THR A 393 1.07 27.12 -14.97
CA THR A 393 1.35 25.95 -14.12
C THR A 393 0.07 25.34 -13.60
N LYS A 394 -0.80 26.17 -13.02
CA LYS A 394 -2.12 25.74 -12.49
C LYS A 394 -2.99 25.11 -13.58
N GLN A 395 -2.99 25.68 -14.78
CA GLN A 395 -3.72 25.14 -15.93
C GLN A 395 -3.17 23.77 -16.34
N ASN A 396 -1.86 23.67 -16.60
CA ASN A 396 -1.22 22.42 -17.05
C ASN A 396 -1.38 21.27 -16.04
N LEU A 397 -1.35 21.57 -14.74
CA LEU A 397 -1.62 20.58 -13.68
C LEU A 397 -3.09 20.13 -13.68
N THR A 398 -4.02 21.09 -13.78
CA THR A 398 -5.46 20.82 -13.80
C THR A 398 -5.84 19.92 -14.99
N GLU A 399 -5.29 20.20 -16.17
CA GLU A 399 -5.53 19.42 -17.40
C GLU A 399 -5.09 17.94 -17.27
N GLN A 400 -4.07 17.65 -16.46
CA GLN A 400 -3.63 16.28 -16.17
C GLN A 400 -4.28 15.66 -14.93
N GLY A 401 -5.17 16.39 -14.25
CA GLY A 401 -5.76 15.97 -12.98
C GLY A 401 -4.73 15.83 -11.86
N ILE A 402 -3.64 16.60 -11.93
CA ILE A 402 -2.69 16.78 -10.82
C ILE A 402 -3.18 17.96 -9.99
N ARG A 403 -3.37 17.70 -8.70
CA ARG A 403 -3.88 18.67 -7.75
C ARG A 403 -2.74 19.55 -7.25
N TYR A 404 -3.05 20.76 -6.82
CA TYR A 404 -2.05 21.66 -6.27
C TYR A 404 -2.57 22.47 -5.09
N VAL A 405 -1.63 22.92 -4.26
CA VAL A 405 -1.78 23.90 -3.17
C VAL A 405 -0.71 24.99 -3.30
N GLY A 406 -0.90 26.14 -2.68
CA GLY A 406 0.06 27.25 -2.75
C GLY A 406 -0.04 28.11 -4.03
N GLY A 407 0.96 28.96 -4.23
CA GLY A 407 1.07 29.84 -5.40
C GLY A 407 -0.04 30.92 -5.48
N GLY A 408 -0.47 31.45 -4.34
CA GLY A 408 -1.55 32.45 -4.26
C GLY A 408 -1.71 33.03 -2.85
N THR A 409 -2.88 33.60 -2.57
CA THR A 409 -3.25 34.05 -1.21
C THR A 409 -3.34 32.86 -0.22
N LEU A 410 -3.39 33.13 1.08
CA LEU A 410 -3.50 32.07 2.10
C LEU A 410 -4.74 31.17 1.89
N ALA A 411 -5.86 31.77 1.50
CA ALA A 411 -7.10 31.03 1.20
C ALA A 411 -6.95 30.15 -0.06
N GLU A 412 -6.34 30.68 -1.12
CA GLU A 412 -6.05 29.93 -2.35
C GLU A 412 -4.96 28.87 -2.17
N SER A 413 -4.21 28.97 -1.07
CA SER A 413 -3.13 28.04 -0.75
C SER A 413 -3.60 26.81 0.03
N THR A 414 -4.91 26.69 0.29
CA THR A 414 -5.51 25.52 0.94
C THR A 414 -6.35 24.71 -0.03
N ARG A 415 -6.25 23.39 0.06
CA ARG A 415 -7.11 22.46 -0.68
C ARG A 415 -7.73 21.45 0.26
N THR A 416 -9.03 21.19 0.07
CA THR A 416 -9.75 20.14 0.78
C THR A 416 -9.90 18.91 -0.11
N GLU A 417 -9.35 17.78 0.31
CA GLU A 417 -9.58 16.48 -0.30
C GLU A 417 -10.56 15.64 0.53
N LYS A 418 -11.29 14.75 -0.15
CA LYS A 418 -12.14 13.75 0.50
C LYS A 418 -11.62 12.36 0.16
N VAL A 419 -11.08 11.67 1.16
CA VAL A 419 -10.42 10.36 1.00
C VAL A 419 -10.91 9.44 2.10
N ALA A 420 -11.34 8.22 1.76
CA ALA A 420 -11.86 7.25 2.73
C ALA A 420 -12.94 7.83 3.68
N GLY A 421 -13.81 8.70 3.16
CA GLY A 421 -14.84 9.40 3.96
C GLY A 421 -14.33 10.53 4.86
N LYS A 422 -13.02 10.76 4.94
CA LYS A 422 -12.36 11.83 5.70
C LYS A 422 -12.14 13.08 4.86
N ARG A 423 -12.26 14.24 5.48
CA ARG A 423 -11.91 15.55 4.92
C ARG A 423 -10.49 15.93 5.34
N ILE A 424 -9.62 16.11 4.36
CA ILE A 424 -8.21 16.45 4.56
C ILE A 424 -7.95 17.84 4.03
N ALA A 425 -7.49 18.75 4.88
CA ALA A 425 -6.96 20.04 4.44
C ALA A 425 -5.46 19.90 4.14
N ILE A 426 -5.03 20.34 2.98
CA ILE A 426 -3.61 20.49 2.62
C ILE A 426 -3.36 21.98 2.43
N LEU A 427 -2.45 22.55 3.21
CA LEU A 427 -2.12 23.97 3.20
C LEU A 427 -0.66 24.16 2.76
N GLY A 428 -0.45 24.84 1.64
CA GLY A 428 0.88 25.28 1.18
C GLY A 428 1.26 26.63 1.78
N ILE A 429 2.48 26.77 2.31
CA ILE A 429 2.99 28.04 2.87
C ILE A 429 4.41 28.31 2.37
N ASP A 430 4.62 29.47 1.75
CA ASP A 430 5.95 29.99 1.46
C ASP A 430 6.36 31.01 2.53
N ARG A 431 7.51 30.78 3.17
CA ARG A 431 8.11 31.69 4.15
C ARG A 431 9.33 32.44 3.63
N THR A 432 9.71 32.22 2.37
CA THR A 432 10.92 32.76 1.75
C THR A 432 10.63 34.03 0.94
N VAL A 433 9.55 34.06 0.15
CA VAL A 433 9.17 35.20 -0.67
C VAL A 433 7.87 35.81 -0.17
N GLN A 434 7.94 37.04 0.36
CA GLN A 434 6.79 37.78 0.92
C GLN A 434 5.98 36.96 1.95
N PRO A 435 6.60 36.54 3.06
CA PRO A 435 5.99 35.63 4.01
C PRO A 435 4.69 36.17 4.60
N VAL A 436 3.65 35.32 4.63
CA VAL A 436 2.43 35.60 5.39
C VAL A 436 2.76 35.66 6.88
N ALA A 437 2.21 36.65 7.59
CA ALA A 437 2.42 36.79 9.03
C ALA A 437 1.95 35.52 9.78
N PRO A 438 2.74 34.95 10.72
CA PRO A 438 2.39 33.71 11.42
C PRO A 438 1.01 33.73 12.08
N GLY A 439 0.60 34.85 12.67
CA GLY A 439 -0.72 34.98 13.30
C GLY A 439 -1.90 34.75 12.34
N LEU A 440 -1.76 35.10 11.06
CA LEU A 440 -2.78 34.82 10.04
C LEU A 440 -2.82 33.34 9.67
N VAL A 441 -1.65 32.70 9.55
CA VAL A 441 -1.53 31.25 9.34
C VAL A 441 -2.23 30.50 10.48
N TYR A 442 -1.92 30.88 11.72
CA TYR A 442 -2.51 30.27 12.91
C TYR A 442 -4.03 30.44 12.97
N ALA A 443 -4.54 31.63 12.62
CA ALA A 443 -5.98 31.88 12.59
C ALA A 443 -6.67 31.04 11.50
N HIS A 444 -6.03 30.87 10.34
CA HIS A 444 -6.54 30.04 9.26
C HIS A 444 -6.55 28.55 9.64
N LEU A 445 -5.47 28.03 10.22
CA LEU A 445 -5.39 26.65 10.71
C LEU A 445 -6.51 26.31 11.71
N ARG A 446 -6.79 27.20 12.66
CA ARG A 446 -7.90 27.01 13.61
C ARG A 446 -9.26 26.87 12.91
N SER A 447 -9.47 27.61 11.82
CA SER A 447 -10.70 27.48 11.01
C SER A 447 -10.78 26.15 10.25
N LEU A 448 -9.64 25.54 9.94
CA LEU A 448 -9.59 24.25 9.24
C LEU A 448 -9.87 23.10 10.22
N GLU A 449 -9.32 23.17 11.43
CA GLU A 449 -9.52 22.19 12.51
C GLU A 449 -11.01 21.96 12.83
N GLU A 450 -11.84 23.01 12.82
CA GLU A 450 -13.27 22.89 13.10
C GLU A 450 -14.04 22.07 12.05
N SER A 451 -13.45 21.84 10.88
CA SER A 451 -14.19 21.27 9.75
C SER A 451 -13.49 20.08 9.07
N HIS A 452 -12.19 19.86 9.28
CA HIS A 452 -11.44 18.76 8.67
C HIS A 452 -11.05 17.72 9.71
N ASP A 453 -10.98 16.46 9.27
CA ASP A 453 -10.48 15.37 10.10
C ASP A 453 -8.96 15.49 10.30
N TYR A 454 -8.25 15.94 9.27
CA TYR A 454 -6.81 16.16 9.31
C TYR A 454 -6.39 17.40 8.51
N THR A 455 -5.38 18.12 9.00
CA THR A 455 -4.72 19.25 8.34
C THR A 455 -3.23 19.01 8.17
N ILE A 456 -2.76 18.95 6.93
CA ILE A 456 -1.37 18.76 6.55
C ILE A 456 -0.83 20.08 6.02
N VAL A 457 0.33 20.51 6.51
CA VAL A 457 0.99 21.75 6.09
C VAL A 457 2.25 21.41 5.29
N GLU A 458 2.29 21.88 4.04
CA GLU A 458 3.47 21.86 3.16
C GLU A 458 4.13 23.24 3.24
N VAL A 459 5.32 23.34 3.85
CA VAL A 459 5.96 24.63 4.13
C VAL A 459 7.35 24.73 3.52
N HIS A 460 7.62 25.83 2.83
CA HIS A 460 8.92 26.13 2.23
C HIS A 460 9.60 27.24 3.04
N TRP A 461 10.72 26.92 3.71
CA TRP A 461 11.29 27.76 4.79
C TRP A 461 12.75 27.43 5.14
N GLY A 462 13.31 28.15 6.11
CA GLY A 462 14.66 27.89 6.59
C GLY A 462 15.73 28.50 5.69
N LEU A 463 16.98 28.10 5.91
CA LEU A 463 18.14 28.55 5.15
C LEU A 463 18.68 27.37 4.33
N GLU A 464 19.10 27.65 3.10
CA GLU A 464 19.70 26.64 2.23
C GLU A 464 20.91 25.96 2.88
N TYR A 465 20.99 24.65 2.74
CA TYR A 465 22.10 23.78 3.15
C TYR A 465 22.36 23.65 4.67
N GLU A 466 21.56 24.30 5.52
CA GLU A 466 21.64 24.10 6.97
C GLU A 466 21.06 22.73 7.36
N LEU A 467 21.85 21.89 8.01
CA LEU A 467 21.46 20.52 8.39
C LEU A 467 20.53 20.45 9.62
N THR A 468 20.33 21.58 10.31
CA THR A 468 19.46 21.67 11.49
C THR A 468 18.45 22.79 11.33
N GLU A 469 17.26 22.60 11.88
CA GLU A 469 16.22 23.61 11.88
C GLU A 469 16.61 24.85 12.72
N SER A 470 16.25 26.02 12.22
CA SER A 470 16.37 27.28 12.97
C SER A 470 15.34 27.39 14.09
N THR A 471 15.59 28.27 15.06
CA THR A 471 14.63 28.60 16.13
C THR A 471 13.31 29.14 15.56
N ASP A 472 13.37 29.88 14.45
CA ASP A 472 12.18 30.42 13.78
C ASP A 472 11.34 29.33 13.11
N GLN A 473 11.98 28.35 12.45
CA GLN A 473 11.29 27.17 11.91
C GLN A 473 10.58 26.42 13.04
N ARG A 474 11.27 26.11 14.13
CA ARG A 474 10.70 25.40 15.28
C ARG A 474 9.52 26.15 15.90
N THR A 475 9.70 27.45 16.16
CA THR A 475 8.64 28.29 16.76
C THR A 475 7.41 28.36 15.87
N LEU A 476 7.60 28.47 14.54
CA LEU A 476 6.49 28.43 13.60
C LEU A 476 5.82 27.06 13.59
N ALA A 477 6.60 25.98 13.55
CA ALA A 477 6.09 24.62 13.48
C ALA A 477 5.22 24.29 14.69
N HIS A 478 5.72 24.57 15.90
CA HIS A 478 4.97 24.38 17.15
C HIS A 478 3.69 25.22 17.15
N GLY A 479 3.77 26.50 16.76
CA GLY A 479 2.60 27.36 16.66
C GLY A 479 1.55 26.90 15.64
N MET A 480 1.96 26.26 14.53
CA MET A 480 1.05 25.67 13.56
C MET A 480 0.37 24.42 14.12
N ILE A 481 1.11 23.54 14.79
CA ILE A 481 0.53 22.37 15.49
C ILE A 481 -0.47 22.81 16.56
N ASP A 482 -0.10 23.77 17.42
CA ASP A 482 -0.95 24.34 18.46
C ASP A 482 -2.19 25.05 17.90
N SER A 483 -2.19 25.38 16.61
CA SER A 483 -3.29 26.02 15.90
C SER A 483 -4.11 25.06 15.04
N GLY A 484 -3.90 23.75 15.14
CA GLY A 484 -4.73 22.75 14.48
C GLY A 484 -4.09 22.00 13.31
N ALA A 485 -2.82 22.25 12.97
CA ALA A 485 -2.10 21.38 12.03
C ALA A 485 -1.85 20.01 12.67
N ASP A 486 -1.91 18.94 11.87
CA ASP A 486 -1.70 17.55 12.31
C ASP A 486 -0.38 16.97 11.82
N VAL A 487 0.11 17.46 10.68
CA VAL A 487 1.41 17.09 10.10
C VAL A 487 2.02 18.33 9.47
N ILE A 488 3.33 18.52 9.64
CA ILE A 488 4.09 19.56 8.95
C ILE A 488 5.20 18.91 8.13
N ILE A 489 5.27 19.23 6.84
CA ILE A 489 6.28 18.76 5.90
C ILE A 489 7.00 19.98 5.33
N GLY A 490 8.29 20.07 5.63
CA GLY A 490 9.17 21.15 5.23
C GLY A 490 9.96 20.87 3.95
N HIS A 491 10.25 21.94 3.22
CA HIS A 491 11.04 22.01 1.98
C HIS A 491 11.91 23.26 1.99
N HIS A 492 12.78 23.43 0.97
CA HIS A 492 13.71 24.56 0.72
C HIS A 492 15.18 24.37 1.12
N PRO A 493 15.55 23.83 2.30
CA PRO A 493 16.96 23.71 2.66
C PRO A 493 17.79 22.86 1.68
N HIS A 494 17.15 22.12 0.77
CA HIS A 494 17.74 21.18 -0.18
C HIS A 494 18.53 20.02 0.46
N VAL A 495 18.47 19.91 1.78
CA VAL A 495 19.07 18.85 2.60
C VAL A 495 18.02 18.34 3.60
N VAL A 496 18.16 17.11 4.04
CA VAL A 496 17.30 16.54 5.09
C VAL A 496 17.58 17.25 6.42
N GLN A 497 16.53 17.70 7.10
CA GLN A 497 16.60 18.28 8.45
C GLN A 497 15.89 17.36 9.47
N PRO A 498 16.06 17.61 10.78
CA PRO A 498 15.51 16.76 11.85
C PRO A 498 14.00 16.49 11.75
N VAL A 499 13.59 15.41 12.41
CA VAL A 499 12.18 15.01 12.54
C VAL A 499 11.81 15.12 14.02
N GLU A 500 10.69 15.77 14.32
CA GLU A 500 10.24 16.02 15.70
C GLU A 500 8.81 15.57 15.91
N SER A 501 8.51 14.99 17.08
CA SER A 501 7.14 14.91 17.59
C SER A 501 6.89 16.07 18.54
N TYR A 502 5.87 16.86 18.24
CA TYR A 502 5.40 17.91 19.12
C TYR A 502 3.89 17.73 19.34
N ALA A 503 3.47 17.65 20.61
CA ALA A 503 2.08 17.36 20.98
C ALA A 503 1.49 16.10 20.28
N GLY A 504 2.30 15.05 20.11
CA GLY A 504 1.89 13.81 19.45
C GLY A 504 1.73 13.91 17.93
N LYS A 505 2.23 14.98 17.29
CA LYS A 505 2.10 15.25 15.85
C LYS A 505 3.48 15.40 15.20
N PRO A 506 3.71 14.82 14.00
CA PRO A 506 5.03 14.82 13.38
C PRO A 506 5.32 16.12 12.64
N ILE A 507 6.58 16.55 12.74
CA ILE A 507 7.16 17.69 12.06
C ILE A 507 8.41 17.20 11.31
N PHE A 508 8.39 17.30 9.99
CA PHE A 508 9.56 17.08 9.14
C PHE A 508 10.09 18.45 8.72
N TYR A 509 11.24 18.87 9.26
CA TYR A 509 11.73 20.23 9.01
C TYR A 509 12.21 20.46 7.57
N SER A 510 12.72 19.41 6.91
CA SER A 510 13.06 19.41 5.49
C SER A 510 13.20 17.98 4.99
N LEU A 511 12.56 17.68 3.85
CA LEU A 511 12.73 16.42 3.14
C LEU A 511 13.95 16.40 2.20
N GLY A 512 14.57 17.56 1.96
CA GLY A 512 15.65 17.71 0.99
C GLY A 512 15.17 17.59 -0.45
N ASN A 513 16.10 17.32 -1.37
CA ASN A 513 15.79 17.16 -2.78
C ASN A 513 15.21 15.78 -3.08
N PHE A 514 14.24 15.70 -4.00
CA PHE A 514 13.76 14.45 -4.60
C PHE A 514 14.33 14.23 -6.00
N VAL A 515 14.10 15.18 -6.91
CA VAL A 515 14.69 15.21 -8.25
C VAL A 515 15.30 16.59 -8.44
N PHE A 516 16.63 16.63 -8.50
CA PHE A 516 17.39 17.87 -8.61
C PHE A 516 18.78 17.58 -9.19
N ASP A 517 19.37 18.57 -9.87
CA ASP A 517 20.71 18.50 -10.46
C ASP A 517 21.80 19.21 -9.63
N GLN A 518 21.62 19.28 -8.31
CA GLN A 518 22.63 19.81 -7.39
C GLN A 518 23.79 18.83 -7.18
N PHE A 519 24.86 19.32 -6.54
CA PHE A 519 26.07 18.55 -6.24
C PHE A 519 26.40 18.65 -4.76
N GLY A 520 26.61 17.50 -4.12
CA GLY A 520 26.92 17.43 -2.70
C GLY A 520 26.36 16.13 -2.13
N LYS A 521 26.99 15.59 -1.08
CA LYS A 521 26.47 14.37 -0.45
C LYS A 521 25.10 14.64 0.17
N GLU A 522 25.00 15.74 0.90
CA GLU A 522 23.82 16.14 1.64
C GLU A 522 22.69 16.56 0.69
N THR A 523 22.99 17.29 -0.38
CA THR A 523 21.99 17.72 -1.39
C THR A 523 21.54 16.60 -2.32
N ASN A 524 22.33 15.52 -2.43
CA ASN A 524 21.99 14.31 -3.17
C ASN A 524 21.50 13.20 -2.24
N THR A 525 21.14 13.55 -1.00
CA THR A 525 20.45 12.65 -0.07
C THR A 525 19.11 13.29 0.27
N GLY A 526 18.04 12.54 0.08
CA GLY A 526 16.69 13.00 0.39
C GLY A 526 15.99 12.03 1.33
N MET A 527 14.87 12.50 1.88
CA MET A 527 13.95 11.70 2.69
C MET A 527 12.56 11.80 2.09
N ALA A 528 11.93 10.67 1.82
CA ALA A 528 10.50 10.64 1.56
C ALA A 528 9.77 10.07 2.78
N VAL A 529 8.50 10.41 2.92
CA VAL A 529 7.69 10.03 4.08
C VAL A 529 6.39 9.39 3.63
N GLY A 530 6.15 8.17 4.07
CA GLY A 530 4.83 7.54 4.06
C GLY A 530 4.08 7.88 5.35
N LEU A 531 2.82 8.29 5.23
CA LEU A 531 1.94 8.62 6.34
C LEU A 531 0.67 7.78 6.25
N VAL A 532 0.22 7.23 7.37
CA VAL A 532 -1.11 6.61 7.49
C VAL A 532 -1.85 7.28 8.64
N LEU A 533 -2.92 7.99 8.30
CA LEU A 533 -3.79 8.75 9.21
C LEU A 533 -5.05 7.93 9.48
N ALA A 534 -5.13 7.29 10.65
CA ALA A 534 -6.21 6.39 11.02
C ALA A 534 -6.74 6.75 12.42
N ASP A 535 -8.01 7.15 12.49
CA ASP A 535 -8.66 7.65 13.70
C ASP A 535 -7.84 8.73 14.46
N ALA A 536 -7.15 8.36 15.54
CA ALA A 536 -6.30 9.26 16.31
C ALA A 536 -4.79 8.99 16.13
N ALA A 537 -4.42 7.96 15.37
CA ALA A 537 -3.03 7.56 15.16
C ALA A 537 -2.45 8.13 13.86
N ILE A 538 -1.18 8.51 13.92
CA ILE A 538 -0.38 8.90 12.75
C ILE A 538 0.83 7.99 12.71
N SER A 539 0.84 7.05 11.77
CA SER A 539 2.01 6.21 11.49
C SER A 539 2.86 6.89 10.41
N THR A 540 4.18 6.93 10.61
CA THR A 540 5.12 7.59 9.71
C THR A 540 6.24 6.64 9.33
N TYR A 541 6.52 6.52 8.04
CA TYR A 541 7.53 5.64 7.47
C TYR A 541 8.53 6.49 6.70
N LEU A 542 9.79 6.39 7.05
CA LEU A 542 10.89 7.14 6.46
C LEU A 542 11.56 6.33 5.36
N PHE A 543 11.70 6.94 4.20
CA PHE A 543 12.31 6.34 3.02
C PHE A 543 13.49 7.21 2.58
N PRO A 544 14.67 7.05 3.19
CA PRO A 544 15.84 7.77 2.74
C PRO A 544 16.30 7.23 1.39
N TYR A 545 16.80 8.12 0.54
CA TYR A 545 17.27 7.79 -0.80
C TYR A 545 18.46 8.66 -1.17
N THR A 546 19.19 8.22 -2.18
CA THR A 546 20.23 9.01 -2.83
C THR A 546 19.79 9.45 -4.22
N ILE A 547 20.27 10.60 -4.68
CA ILE A 547 20.06 11.09 -6.04
C ILE A 547 21.30 10.75 -6.86
N ASN A 548 21.14 9.92 -7.88
CA ASN A 548 22.24 9.47 -8.71
C ASN A 548 22.68 10.54 -9.74
N SER A 549 23.72 10.25 -10.52
CA SER A 549 24.24 11.18 -11.55
C SER A 549 23.30 11.42 -12.75
N ALA A 550 22.19 10.69 -12.83
CA ALA A 550 21.11 10.91 -13.80
C ALA A 550 19.93 11.68 -13.18
N HIS A 551 20.09 12.20 -11.95
CA HIS A 551 19.09 12.93 -11.17
C HIS A 551 17.87 12.08 -10.81
N GLN A 552 18.07 10.76 -10.70
CA GLN A 552 17.04 9.82 -10.26
C GLN A 552 17.20 9.55 -8.76
N PRO A 553 16.13 9.69 -7.95
CA PRO A 553 16.11 9.18 -6.60
C PRO A 553 16.16 7.65 -6.60
N ASP A 554 16.96 7.08 -5.70
CA ASP A 554 17.24 5.66 -5.55
C ASP A 554 17.17 5.31 -4.06
N LEU A 555 16.17 4.50 -3.68
CA LEU A 555 15.94 4.13 -2.29
C LEU A 555 17.19 3.49 -1.69
N MET A 556 17.52 3.87 -0.45
CA MET A 556 18.56 3.15 0.29
C MET A 556 18.05 1.76 0.64
N GLU A 557 18.93 0.76 0.48
CA GLU A 557 18.65 -0.61 0.93
C GLU A 557 18.42 -0.64 2.44
N TYR A 558 17.67 -1.63 2.93
CA TYR A 558 17.19 -1.65 4.32
C TYR A 558 18.26 -1.32 5.37
N LYS A 559 19.43 -1.97 5.33
CA LYS A 559 20.51 -1.72 6.32
C LYS A 559 21.08 -0.32 6.23
N GLU A 560 21.21 0.22 5.02
CA GLU A 560 21.69 1.58 4.79
C GLU A 560 20.66 2.58 5.28
N ALA A 561 19.38 2.36 4.98
CA ALA A 561 18.28 3.20 5.46
C ALA A 561 18.23 3.24 7.00
N GLN A 562 18.27 2.07 7.66
CA GLN A 562 18.28 1.99 9.13
C GLN A 562 19.49 2.72 9.73
N ALA A 563 20.67 2.54 9.15
CA ALA A 563 21.88 3.25 9.58
C ALA A 563 21.73 4.76 9.38
N TYR A 564 21.21 5.20 8.24
CA TYR A 564 20.98 6.60 7.94
C TYR A 564 19.99 7.23 8.93
N CYS A 565 18.80 6.65 9.11
CA CYS A 565 17.79 7.11 10.08
C CYS A 565 18.38 7.20 11.50
N SER A 566 19.22 6.23 11.89
CA SER A 566 19.89 6.25 13.22
C SER A 566 20.90 7.38 13.41
N THR A 567 21.37 8.01 12.32
CA THR A 567 22.25 9.20 12.39
C THR A 567 21.48 10.52 12.35
N GLN A 568 20.20 10.49 11.96
CA GLN A 568 19.36 11.68 11.92
C GLN A 568 18.87 12.02 13.34
N ASP A 569 18.64 13.31 13.60
CA ASP A 569 17.98 13.76 14.83
C ASP A 569 16.47 13.50 14.70
N ILE A 570 16.07 12.26 14.97
CA ILE A 570 14.66 11.81 15.00
C ILE A 570 14.20 11.82 16.45
N ARG A 571 13.39 12.81 16.80
CA ARG A 571 12.81 13.01 18.14
C ARG A 571 11.40 12.42 18.21
N ILE A 572 11.25 11.23 17.64
CA ILE A 572 10.04 10.41 17.60
C ILE A 572 10.44 8.98 17.98
N GLU A 573 9.65 8.35 18.84
CA GLU A 573 9.87 6.94 19.21
C GLU A 573 9.53 6.02 18.02
N PRO A 574 10.43 5.10 17.64
CA PRO A 574 10.13 4.05 16.70
C PRO A 574 8.93 3.19 17.13
N PHE A 575 8.20 2.70 16.15
CA PHE A 575 7.19 1.66 16.38
C PHE A 575 7.70 0.33 15.89
N GLY A 576 7.95 -0.58 16.83
CA GLY A 576 8.57 -1.86 16.54
C GLY A 576 10.10 -1.76 16.56
N LYS A 577 10.76 -2.41 15.61
CA LYS A 577 12.22 -2.63 15.60
C LYS A 577 12.99 -1.74 14.61
N ASP A 578 12.30 -0.93 13.81
CA ASP A 578 12.89 -0.15 12.72
C ASP A 578 13.03 1.33 13.10
N ALA A 579 14.24 1.88 12.99
CA ALA A 579 14.51 3.32 13.16
C ALA A 579 13.81 4.19 12.09
N CYS A 580 13.48 3.62 10.93
CA CYS A 580 12.75 4.31 9.88
C CYS A 580 11.23 4.08 9.91
N ALA A 581 10.68 3.30 10.86
CA ALA A 581 9.24 3.11 11.02
C ALA A 581 8.79 3.61 12.40
N LEU A 582 7.99 4.68 12.43
CA LEU A 582 7.66 5.42 13.64
C LEU A 582 6.14 5.51 13.78
N ARG A 583 5.61 5.50 15.01
CA ARG A 583 4.17 5.65 15.26
C ARG A 583 3.93 6.66 16.35
N LEU A 584 3.03 7.58 16.06
CA LEU A 584 2.51 8.54 17.03
C LEU A 584 1.08 8.17 17.39
N ALA A 585 0.83 8.02 18.70
CA ALA A 585 -0.50 8.00 19.27
C ALA A 585 -0.79 9.39 19.82
N ARG A 586 -1.95 9.96 19.45
CA ARG A 586 -2.44 11.23 20.00
C ARG A 586 -2.90 11.09 21.45
#